data_AF-A0A2H3G1U5-F1
#
_entry.id   AF-A0A2H3G1U5-F1
#
_cell.length_a   1.000
_cell.length_b   1.000
_cell.length_c   1.000
_cell.angle_alpha   90.00
_cell.angle_beta   90.00
_cell.angle_gamma   90.00
#
_symmetry.space_group_name_H-M   'P 1'
#
loop_
_entity.id
_entity.type
_entity.pdbx_description
1 polymer ?
#
loop_
_entity_poly.entity_id
_entity_poly.type
_entity_poly.pdbx_seq_one_letter_code
_entity_poly.pdbx_strand_id
1 'polypeptide(L)'
;MSIALWPGSCIASLSTPLCVNASSTQTSDKRFWLTHQYPKCISSRTVLFTSVPKEYLNKGRIYNFFNGSAKNIWIPGDTKELDRIIKERDKVAMKPKKAEVKWVKLCNKERIKYEKKTGAKVEKAATATSDPESENLVAGWIPDDQRPTHRTGSLGLIGKKVDTIKWGRKELKVLIPKAQSSRENTRNTLLFSSNSPPNMMLSLLFKPPLTTAPFKRLVDSPA
;
A
#
# COMPACT_ATOMS: atom_id res chain seq x y z
N MET A 1 -40.76 68.07 -25.93
CA MET A 1 -41.61 67.32 -26.88
C MET A 1 -40.74 66.31 -27.61
N SER A 2 -41.34 65.17 -27.93
CA SER A 2 -40.80 63.97 -28.60
C SER A 2 -40.23 62.88 -27.69
N ILE A 3 -41.09 61.87 -27.61
CA ILE A 3 -41.05 60.57 -26.95
C ILE A 3 -40.38 59.54 -27.89
N ALA A 4 -39.83 58.51 -27.26
CA ALA A 4 -39.36 57.20 -27.72
C ALA A 4 -39.97 56.60 -29.01
N LEU A 5 -39.18 55.81 -29.76
CA LEU A 5 -39.13 54.33 -29.70
C LEU A 5 -38.23 53.74 -30.80
N TRP A 6 -37.43 52.74 -30.44
CA TRP A 6 -36.65 51.85 -31.32
C TRP A 6 -37.55 50.95 -32.19
N PRO A 7 -37.05 50.40 -33.31
CA PRO A 7 -36.76 48.95 -33.33
C PRO A 7 -35.59 48.49 -34.23
N GLY A 8 -35.04 47.31 -33.93
CA GLY A 8 -34.26 46.46 -34.86
C GLY A 8 -32.79 46.26 -34.45
N SER A 9 -32.48 45.44 -33.44
CA SER A 9 -32.26 43.97 -33.52
C SER A 9 -31.11 43.51 -34.43
N CYS A 10 -30.05 43.00 -33.77
CA CYS A 10 -29.21 41.82 -34.10
C CYS A 10 -28.40 41.87 -35.42
N ILE A 11 -27.12 41.50 -35.49
CA ILE A 11 -26.49 40.25 -35.03
C ILE A 11 -24.98 40.55 -34.82
N ALA A 12 -24.51 40.58 -33.57
CA ALA A 12 -23.08 40.40 -33.30
C ALA A 12 -22.81 38.88 -33.37
N SER A 13 -22.03 38.49 -34.37
CA SER A 13 -21.56 37.12 -34.59
C SER A 13 -20.96 36.55 -33.30
N LEU A 14 -21.60 35.50 -32.79
CA LEU A 14 -21.18 34.74 -31.62
C LEU A 14 -19.97 33.87 -31.99
N SER A 15 -18.79 34.47 -32.16
CA SER A 15 -17.53 33.73 -32.28
C SER A 15 -16.77 33.77 -30.94
N THR A 16 -16.97 32.70 -30.17
CA THR A 16 -16.05 32.15 -29.15
C THR A 16 -15.83 32.90 -27.81
N PRO A 17 -16.57 32.51 -26.74
CA PRO A 17 -16.07 32.55 -25.37
C PRO A 17 -15.34 31.25 -24.94
N LEU A 18 -15.40 30.16 -25.74
CA LEU A 18 -14.75 28.89 -25.39
C LEU A 18 -13.21 28.95 -25.42
N CYS A 19 -12.61 29.75 -26.30
CA CYS A 19 -11.16 29.77 -26.51
C CYS A 19 -10.37 30.47 -25.38
N VAL A 20 -10.99 31.44 -24.68
CA VAL A 20 -10.35 32.20 -23.60
C VAL A 20 -10.32 31.39 -22.30
N ASN A 21 -11.36 30.62 -22.02
CA ASN A 21 -11.41 29.73 -20.84
C ASN A 21 -10.53 28.47 -21.04
N ALA A 22 -10.38 28.00 -22.28
CA ALA A 22 -9.46 26.90 -22.59
C ALA A 22 -7.98 27.32 -22.47
N SER A 23 -7.65 28.58 -22.75
CA SER A 23 -6.27 29.09 -22.65
C SER A 23 -5.88 29.48 -21.22
N SER A 24 -6.81 29.99 -20.41
CA SER A 24 -6.60 30.28 -18.98
C SER A 24 -6.40 29.01 -18.14
N THR A 25 -7.14 27.93 -18.43
CA THR A 25 -6.97 26.61 -17.81
C THR A 25 -5.65 25.93 -18.22
N GLN A 26 -5.27 26.03 -19.51
CA GLN A 26 -3.96 25.55 -19.97
C GLN A 26 -2.77 26.30 -19.32
N THR A 27 -2.92 27.58 -18.98
CA THR A 27 -1.86 28.35 -18.34
C THR A 27 -1.71 28.03 -16.85
N SER A 28 -2.81 27.78 -16.14
CA SER A 28 -2.76 27.27 -14.76
C SER A 28 -2.11 25.88 -14.68
N ASP A 29 -2.41 25.00 -15.64
CA ASP A 29 -1.87 23.64 -15.66
C ASP A 29 -0.37 23.62 -15.97
N LYS A 30 0.08 24.41 -16.96
CA LYS A 30 1.52 24.58 -17.23
C LYS A 30 2.26 25.14 -16.02
N ARG A 31 1.66 26.10 -15.31
CA ARG A 31 2.24 26.68 -14.08
C ARG A 31 2.37 25.64 -12.97
N PHE A 32 1.41 24.73 -12.83
CA PHE A 32 1.46 23.64 -11.87
C PHE A 32 2.64 22.68 -12.13
N TRP A 33 2.91 22.30 -13.39
CA TRP A 33 4.05 21.43 -13.72
C TRP A 33 5.41 22.12 -13.56
N LEU A 34 5.47 23.44 -13.74
CA LEU A 34 6.70 24.25 -13.59
C LEU A 34 7.02 24.61 -12.14
N THR A 35 6.09 24.38 -11.21
CA THR A 35 6.33 24.61 -9.77
C THR A 35 7.49 23.75 -9.28
N HIS A 36 8.38 24.32 -8.46
CA HIS A 36 9.62 23.68 -7.97
C HIS A 36 9.42 22.33 -7.25
N GLN A 37 8.20 22.03 -6.81
CA GLN A 37 7.86 20.78 -6.15
C GLN A 37 7.67 19.61 -7.14
N TYR A 38 7.19 19.88 -8.36
CA TYR A 38 6.90 18.86 -9.35
C TYR A 38 8.13 18.04 -9.82
N PRO A 39 9.31 18.62 -10.10
CA PRO A 39 10.50 17.84 -10.44
C PRO A 39 11.05 16.99 -9.27
N LYS A 40 10.58 17.22 -8.04
CA LYS A 40 10.92 16.39 -6.86
C LYS A 40 10.02 15.16 -6.74
N CYS A 41 8.86 15.12 -7.39
CA CYS A 41 8.00 13.94 -7.40
C CYS A 41 8.71 12.75 -8.08
N ILE A 42 8.38 11.53 -7.66
CA ILE A 42 8.95 10.33 -8.27
C ILE A 42 8.38 10.11 -9.67
N SER A 43 7.08 10.37 -9.85
CA SER A 43 6.36 10.27 -11.12
C SER A 43 7.00 11.08 -12.24
N SER A 44 7.48 12.28 -11.95
CA SER A 44 8.09 13.18 -12.93
C SER A 44 9.49 12.76 -13.37
N ARG A 45 10.15 11.87 -12.63
CA ARG A 45 11.54 11.41 -12.87
C ARG A 45 11.62 9.95 -13.30
N THR A 46 10.51 9.22 -13.23
CA THR A 46 10.44 7.81 -13.63
C THR A 46 9.92 7.68 -15.04
N VAL A 47 10.69 7.05 -15.91
CA VAL A 47 10.24 6.68 -17.27
C VAL A 47 10.10 5.17 -17.35
N LEU A 48 9.00 4.71 -17.94
CA LEU A 48 8.68 3.30 -18.17
C LEU A 48 8.92 2.97 -19.65
N PHE A 49 9.83 2.04 -19.92
CA PHE A 49 10.05 1.49 -21.26
C PHE A 49 9.32 0.16 -21.36
N THR A 50 8.38 0.04 -22.30
CA THR A 50 7.54 -1.17 -22.45
C THR A 50 8.17 -2.25 -23.32
N SER A 51 9.04 -1.87 -24.26
CA SER A 51 9.65 -2.77 -25.25
C SER A 51 11.17 -2.60 -25.27
N VAL A 52 11.86 -3.23 -24.31
CA VAL A 52 13.32 -3.19 -24.22
C VAL A 52 13.90 -4.48 -24.82
N PRO A 53 14.83 -4.40 -25.80
CA PRO A 53 15.52 -5.58 -26.32
C PRO A 53 16.31 -6.30 -25.22
N LYS A 54 16.37 -7.63 -25.30
CA LYS A 54 17.04 -8.49 -24.29
C LYS A 54 18.50 -8.10 -24.02
N GLU A 55 19.16 -7.57 -25.03
CA GLU A 55 20.53 -7.06 -25.00
C GLU A 55 20.77 -5.95 -23.97
N TYR A 56 19.75 -5.12 -23.72
CA TYR A 56 19.79 -4.01 -22.77
C TYR A 56 19.26 -4.39 -21.40
N LEU A 57 19.00 -5.68 -21.13
CA LEU A 57 18.53 -6.13 -19.82
C LEU A 57 19.62 -6.05 -18.73
N ASN A 58 20.88 -5.85 -19.12
CA ASN A 58 21.98 -5.68 -18.19
C ASN A 58 21.98 -4.27 -17.57
N LYS A 59 21.89 -4.19 -16.24
CA LYS A 59 21.95 -2.93 -15.49
C LYS A 59 23.15 -2.06 -15.88
N GLY A 60 24.34 -2.66 -15.97
CA GLY A 60 25.58 -1.94 -16.34
C GLY A 60 25.52 -1.33 -17.73
N ARG A 61 24.94 -2.05 -18.71
CA ARG A 61 24.79 -1.54 -20.08
C ARG A 61 23.81 -0.38 -20.13
N ILE A 62 22.70 -0.44 -19.40
CA ILE A 62 21.74 0.66 -19.28
C ILE A 62 22.41 1.89 -18.62
N TYR A 63 23.17 1.68 -17.55
CA TYR A 63 23.90 2.77 -16.89
C TYR A 63 24.90 3.45 -17.86
N ASN A 64 25.60 2.68 -18.67
CA ASN A 64 26.52 3.19 -19.70
C ASN A 64 25.77 3.92 -20.83
N PHE A 65 24.64 3.37 -21.28
CA PHE A 65 23.80 3.96 -22.33
C PHE A 65 23.28 5.35 -21.94
N PHE A 66 22.88 5.52 -20.68
CA PHE A 66 22.43 6.81 -20.14
C PHE A 66 23.55 7.65 -19.53
N ASN A 67 24.83 7.32 -19.77
CA ASN A 67 26.00 8.05 -19.28
C ASN A 67 25.93 8.38 -17.76
N GLY A 68 25.35 7.49 -16.95
CA GLY A 68 25.20 7.70 -15.50
C GLY A 68 24.10 8.68 -15.05
N SER A 69 23.26 9.18 -15.97
CA SER A 69 22.10 10.03 -15.64
C SER A 69 20.98 9.25 -14.93
N ALA A 70 20.90 7.94 -15.17
CA ALA A 70 19.99 7.05 -14.44
C ALA A 70 20.47 6.89 -12.99
N LYS A 71 19.57 7.05 -12.03
CA LYS A 71 19.80 6.85 -10.60
C LYS A 71 19.49 5.40 -10.20
N ASN A 72 18.24 5.00 -10.37
CA ASN A 72 17.76 3.66 -10.01
C ASN A 72 17.15 2.98 -11.23
N ILE A 73 17.52 1.72 -11.43
CA ILE A 73 17.06 0.88 -12.52
C ILE A 73 16.30 -0.30 -11.92
N TRP A 74 15.05 -0.48 -12.35
CA TRP A 74 14.18 -1.56 -11.90
C TRP A 74 13.80 -2.45 -13.07
N ILE A 75 14.30 -3.69 -13.03
CA ILE A 75 13.99 -4.72 -14.00
C ILE A 75 12.93 -5.63 -13.36
N PRO A 76 11.74 -5.75 -13.95
CA PRO A 76 10.72 -6.66 -13.44
C PRO A 76 11.14 -8.09 -13.74
N GLY A 77 10.97 -8.98 -12.75
CA GLY A 77 11.18 -10.42 -12.90
C GLY A 77 9.90 -11.17 -12.61
N ASP A 78 9.92 -12.48 -12.88
CA ASP A 78 8.83 -13.36 -12.47
C ASP A 78 8.74 -13.43 -10.94
N THR A 79 7.73 -12.77 -10.37
CA THR A 79 7.45 -12.76 -8.92
C THR A 79 6.33 -13.72 -8.52
N LYS A 80 5.82 -14.55 -9.44
CA LYS A 80 4.61 -15.37 -9.20
C LYS A 80 4.71 -16.23 -7.94
N GLU A 81 5.84 -16.89 -7.71
CA GLU A 81 6.06 -17.73 -6.53
C GLU A 81 6.20 -16.90 -5.25
N LEU A 82 6.93 -15.79 -5.32
CA LEU A 82 7.05 -14.84 -4.23
C LEU A 82 5.66 -14.29 -3.81
N ASP A 83 4.82 -13.95 -4.78
CA ASP A 83 3.47 -13.43 -4.56
C ASP A 83 2.57 -14.46 -3.88
N ARG A 84 2.71 -15.75 -4.21
CA ARG A 84 1.98 -16.84 -3.52
C ARG A 84 2.36 -16.90 -2.05
N ILE A 85 3.67 -16.91 -1.75
CA ILE A 85 4.18 -16.98 -0.38
C ILE A 85 3.77 -15.74 0.43
N ILE A 86 3.82 -14.54 -0.17
CA ILE A 86 3.38 -13.29 0.48
C ILE A 86 1.89 -13.34 0.81
N LYS A 87 1.05 -13.79 -0.15
CA LYS A 87 -0.39 -13.95 0.07
C LYS A 87 -0.69 -14.95 1.18
N GLU A 88 0.04 -16.05 1.26
CA GLU A 88 -0.08 -17.02 2.37
C GLU A 88 0.29 -16.40 3.71
N ARG A 89 1.43 -15.71 3.78
CA ARG A 89 1.88 -14.98 4.98
C ARG A 89 0.83 -13.99 5.45
N ASP A 90 0.25 -13.19 4.55
CA ASP A 90 -0.74 -12.17 4.89
C ASP A 90 -2.05 -12.80 5.39
N LYS A 91 -2.50 -13.90 4.75
CA LYS A 91 -3.66 -14.68 5.24
C LYS A 91 -3.42 -15.22 6.64
N VAL A 92 -2.23 -15.75 6.91
CA VAL A 92 -1.85 -16.24 8.23
C VAL A 92 -1.80 -15.09 9.23
N ALA A 93 -1.15 -13.97 8.93
CA ALA A 93 -1.04 -12.81 9.81
C ALA A 93 -2.41 -12.20 10.18
N MET A 94 -3.37 -12.24 9.26
CA MET A 94 -4.74 -11.76 9.52
C MET A 94 -5.50 -12.61 10.53
N LYS A 95 -5.14 -13.90 10.73
CA LYS A 95 -5.83 -14.79 11.69
C LYS A 95 -5.51 -14.42 13.16
N PRO A 96 -4.25 -14.34 13.63
CA PRO A 96 -3.91 -13.87 14.96
C PRO A 96 -4.44 -12.47 15.24
N LYS A 97 -4.34 -11.54 14.28
CA LYS A 97 -4.88 -10.18 14.45
C LYS A 97 -6.38 -10.21 14.79
N LYS A 98 -7.17 -10.99 14.06
CA LYS A 98 -8.61 -11.15 14.35
C LYS A 98 -8.85 -11.81 15.70
N ALA A 99 -8.04 -12.80 16.08
CA ALA A 99 -8.14 -13.49 17.36
C ALA A 99 -7.79 -12.56 18.54
N GLU A 100 -6.70 -11.82 18.46
CA GLU A 100 -6.25 -10.86 19.47
C GLU A 100 -7.29 -9.76 19.67
N VAL A 101 -7.82 -9.17 18.58
CA VAL A 101 -8.88 -8.16 18.68
C VAL A 101 -10.14 -8.72 19.35
N LYS A 102 -10.52 -9.98 19.04
CA LYS A 102 -11.65 -10.63 19.72
C LYS A 102 -11.37 -10.85 21.21
N TRP A 103 -10.17 -11.31 21.55
CA TRP A 103 -9.78 -11.59 22.93
C TRP A 103 -9.72 -10.30 23.76
N VAL A 104 -9.10 -9.24 23.25
CA VAL A 104 -9.09 -7.92 23.91
C VAL A 104 -10.50 -7.37 24.10
N LYS A 105 -11.41 -7.54 23.12
CA LYS A 105 -12.81 -7.15 23.28
C LYS A 105 -13.51 -7.93 24.40
N LEU A 106 -13.20 -9.21 24.58
CA LEU A 106 -13.72 -10.00 25.69
C LEU A 106 -13.17 -9.49 27.03
N CYS A 107 -11.86 -9.27 27.14
CA CYS A 107 -11.23 -8.70 28.34
C CYS A 107 -11.85 -7.36 28.72
N ASN A 108 -12.05 -6.47 27.74
CA ASN A 108 -12.69 -5.18 27.96
C ASN A 108 -14.16 -5.31 28.39
N LYS A 109 -14.91 -6.28 27.85
CA LYS A 109 -16.29 -6.54 28.28
C LYS A 109 -16.33 -6.99 29.74
N GLU A 110 -15.45 -7.90 30.15
CA GLU A 110 -15.38 -8.35 31.54
C GLU A 110 -14.93 -7.23 32.49
N ARG A 111 -13.96 -6.40 32.07
CA ARG A 111 -13.57 -5.19 32.81
C ARG A 111 -14.75 -4.24 33.01
N ILE A 112 -15.49 -3.90 31.95
CA ILE A 112 -16.66 -3.02 32.04
C ILE A 112 -17.76 -3.64 32.92
N LYS A 113 -17.98 -4.97 32.83
CA LYS A 113 -18.93 -5.66 33.71
C LYS A 113 -18.50 -5.58 35.18
N TYR A 114 -17.21 -5.73 35.47
CA TYR A 114 -16.67 -5.58 36.81
C TYR A 114 -16.85 -4.14 37.30
N GLU A 115 -16.45 -3.13 36.53
CA GLU A 115 -16.62 -1.71 36.88
C GLU A 115 -18.09 -1.36 37.15
N LYS A 116 -19.03 -1.88 36.36
CA LYS A 116 -20.48 -1.71 36.60
C LYS A 116 -20.94 -2.39 37.89
N LYS A 117 -20.46 -3.61 38.18
CA LYS A 117 -20.80 -4.34 39.40
C LYS A 117 -20.20 -3.68 40.65
N THR A 118 -18.98 -3.17 40.55
CA THR A 118 -18.29 -2.47 41.64
C THR A 118 -18.88 -1.08 41.85
N GLY A 119 -19.16 -0.31 40.79
CA GLY A 119 -19.88 0.97 40.89
C GLY A 119 -21.30 0.80 41.44
N ALA A 120 -22.03 -0.25 41.06
CA ALA A 120 -23.32 -0.59 41.65
C ALA A 120 -23.21 -1.15 43.09
N LYS A 121 -22.08 -1.77 43.46
CA LYS A 121 -21.80 -2.18 44.84
C LYS A 121 -21.38 -1.01 45.72
N VAL A 122 -20.74 0.05 45.20
CA VAL A 122 -20.40 1.25 46.00
C VAL A 122 -21.66 2.01 46.43
N GLU A 123 -22.70 2.09 45.59
CA GLU A 123 -24.01 2.63 46.02
C GLU A 123 -24.77 1.70 46.99
N LYS A 124 -24.59 0.38 46.89
CA LYS A 124 -25.20 -0.60 47.82
C LYS A 124 -24.39 -0.87 49.09
N ALA A 125 -23.12 -0.45 49.15
CA ALA A 125 -22.21 -0.64 50.29
C ALA A 125 -22.09 0.61 51.19
N ALA A 126 -22.95 1.62 51.00
CA ALA A 126 -23.31 2.54 52.08
C ALA A 126 -24.14 1.84 53.19
N THR A 127 -24.44 0.55 53.05
CA THR A 127 -25.05 -0.28 54.07
C THR A 127 -24.36 -1.66 54.06
N ALA A 128 -23.73 -2.02 55.19
CA ALA A 128 -23.07 -3.28 55.51
C ALA A 128 -21.58 -3.44 55.09
N THR A 129 -20.74 -3.34 56.12
CA THR A 129 -19.35 -3.75 56.25
C THR A 129 -19.18 -5.28 56.22
N SER A 130 -18.11 -5.80 55.60
CA SER A 130 -17.39 -7.02 56.02
C SER A 130 -16.11 -7.29 55.22
N ASP A 131 -15.04 -7.51 55.99
CA ASP A 131 -13.79 -8.25 55.78
C ASP A 131 -12.77 -7.98 54.63
N PRO A 132 -11.50 -7.66 54.97
CA PRO A 132 -10.40 -7.42 54.04
C PRO A 132 -9.42 -8.61 53.88
N GLU A 133 -9.90 -9.85 53.71
CA GLU A 133 -9.05 -11.04 53.51
C GLU A 133 -9.48 -11.88 52.29
N SER A 134 -9.85 -11.20 51.21
CA SER A 134 -9.78 -11.80 49.88
C SER A 134 -9.06 -10.83 48.96
N GLU A 135 -7.97 -11.33 48.40
CA GLU A 135 -7.10 -10.72 47.42
C GLU A 135 -7.91 -10.13 46.25
N ASN A 136 -8.39 -8.89 46.43
CA ASN A 136 -8.99 -8.03 45.42
C ASN A 136 -7.92 -7.42 44.49
N LEU A 137 -6.89 -8.22 44.19
CA LEU A 137 -5.77 -7.95 43.30
C LEU A 137 -5.81 -9.07 42.23
N VAL A 138 -6.72 -9.09 41.27
CA VAL A 138 -6.61 -8.31 40.03
C VAL A 138 -7.98 -8.39 39.33
N ALA A 139 -8.47 -7.23 38.90
CA ALA A 139 -9.61 -7.08 38.02
C ALA A 139 -9.58 -8.05 36.82
N GLY A 140 -10.64 -8.82 36.61
CA GLY A 140 -11.02 -9.34 35.29
C GLY A 140 -9.94 -10.11 34.50
N TRP A 141 -9.08 -10.88 35.15
CA TRP A 141 -8.13 -11.72 34.44
C TRP A 141 -8.88 -12.86 33.73
N ILE A 142 -9.02 -12.77 32.41
CA ILE A 142 -9.61 -13.84 31.61
C ILE A 142 -8.58 -14.97 31.51
N PRO A 143 -8.91 -16.22 31.91
CA PRO A 143 -7.99 -17.33 31.80
C PRO A 143 -7.64 -17.59 30.34
N ASP A 144 -6.41 -18.04 30.09
CA ASP A 144 -5.89 -18.35 28.75
C ASP A 144 -6.77 -19.35 27.98
N ASP A 145 -7.59 -20.12 28.68
CA ASP A 145 -8.53 -21.10 28.13
C ASP A 145 -9.67 -20.47 27.30
N GLN A 146 -10.01 -19.20 27.56
CA GLN A 146 -11.02 -18.48 26.76
C GLN A 146 -10.45 -17.87 25.47
N ARG A 147 -9.17 -18.12 25.15
CA ARG A 147 -8.57 -17.60 23.93
C ARG A 147 -9.24 -18.18 22.67
N PRO A 148 -9.42 -17.38 21.61
CA PRO A 148 -10.04 -17.85 20.38
C PRO A 148 -9.28 -19.01 19.73
N THR A 149 -9.99 -20.12 19.55
CA THR A 149 -9.46 -21.35 18.94
C THR A 149 -10.04 -21.56 17.55
N HIS A 150 -9.30 -22.26 16.68
CA HIS A 150 -9.79 -22.71 15.38
C HIS A 150 -9.37 -24.16 15.13
N ARG A 151 -10.00 -24.82 14.16
CA ARG A 151 -9.61 -26.15 13.69
C ARG A 151 -8.73 -26.03 12.46
N THR A 152 -7.63 -26.79 12.42
CA THR A 152 -6.62 -26.71 11.36
C THR A 152 -7.04 -27.41 10.05
N GLY A 153 -7.98 -28.35 10.09
CA GLY A 153 -8.37 -29.12 8.90
C GLY A 153 -9.28 -28.39 7.92
N SER A 154 -9.49 -29.02 6.77
CA SER A 154 -10.30 -28.50 5.66
C SER A 154 -11.71 -28.14 6.15
N LEU A 155 -12.13 -26.91 5.85
CA LEU A 155 -13.44 -26.33 6.22
C LEU A 155 -13.71 -26.11 7.71
N GLY A 156 -12.72 -26.23 8.60
CA GLY A 156 -12.90 -25.91 10.03
C GLY A 156 -13.79 -26.89 10.81
N LEU A 157 -14.15 -28.02 10.19
CA LEU A 157 -15.00 -29.06 10.77
C LEU A 157 -14.17 -30.27 11.23
N ILE A 158 -13.13 -30.63 10.47
CA ILE A 158 -12.25 -31.75 10.75
C ILE A 158 -10.93 -31.26 11.35
N GLY A 159 -10.40 -31.96 12.36
CA GLY A 159 -9.04 -31.76 12.89
C GLY A 159 -8.95 -31.22 14.32
N LYS A 160 -7.71 -31.08 14.80
CA LYS A 160 -7.39 -30.67 16.18
C LYS A 160 -7.78 -29.21 16.42
N LYS A 161 -8.37 -28.94 17.59
CA LYS A 161 -8.67 -27.58 18.08
C LYS A 161 -7.37 -26.97 18.61
N VAL A 162 -6.90 -25.90 17.98
CA VAL A 162 -5.64 -25.22 18.35
C VAL A 162 -5.91 -23.75 18.67
N ASP A 163 -5.12 -23.19 19.60
CA ASP A 163 -5.09 -21.75 19.86
C ASP A 163 -4.59 -21.03 18.59
N THR A 164 -5.41 -20.11 18.10
CA THR A 164 -5.15 -19.36 16.86
C THR A 164 -3.89 -18.50 16.96
N ILE A 165 -3.60 -17.94 18.15
CA ILE A 165 -2.45 -17.05 18.36
C ILE A 165 -1.16 -17.87 18.39
N LYS A 166 -1.11 -18.93 19.20
CA LYS A 166 0.07 -19.82 19.29
C LYS A 166 0.38 -20.48 17.94
N TRP A 167 -0.66 -20.96 17.25
CA TRP A 167 -0.52 -21.52 15.91
C TRP A 167 0.03 -20.48 14.92
N GLY A 168 -0.54 -19.28 14.87
CA GLY A 168 -0.10 -18.25 13.93
C GLY A 168 1.33 -17.76 14.17
N ARG A 169 1.78 -17.68 15.42
CA ARG A 169 3.20 -17.36 15.74
C ARG A 169 4.16 -18.43 15.21
N LYS A 170 3.82 -19.71 15.37
CA LYS A 170 4.62 -20.83 14.85
C LYS A 170 4.68 -20.80 13.33
N GLU A 171 3.54 -20.58 12.69
CA GLU A 171 3.43 -20.56 11.23
C GLU A 171 4.19 -19.37 10.61
N LEU A 172 4.06 -18.18 11.19
CA LEU A 172 4.81 -17.00 10.75
C LEU A 172 6.32 -17.19 10.89
N LYS A 173 6.79 -17.90 11.92
CA LYS A 173 8.22 -18.21 12.10
C LYS A 173 8.78 -19.04 10.93
N VAL A 174 7.94 -19.82 10.24
CA VAL A 174 8.32 -20.59 9.05
C VAL A 174 8.14 -19.79 7.75
N LEU A 175 7.06 -19.03 7.62
CA LEU A 175 6.74 -18.30 6.39
C LEU A 175 7.62 -17.07 6.15
N ILE A 176 8.05 -16.37 7.21
CA ILE A 176 8.93 -15.19 7.09
C ILE A 176 10.27 -15.55 6.43
N PRO A 177 11.03 -16.54 6.92
CA PRO A 177 12.30 -16.91 6.26
C PRO A 177 12.06 -17.46 4.87
N LYS A 178 10.99 -18.24 4.63
CA LYS A 178 10.63 -18.71 3.27
C LYS A 178 10.41 -17.54 2.30
N ALA A 179 9.72 -16.50 2.74
CA ALA A 179 9.52 -15.29 1.94
C ALA A 179 10.84 -14.56 1.68
N GLN A 180 11.73 -14.47 2.68
CA GLN A 180 13.06 -13.87 2.51
C GLN A 180 13.92 -14.65 1.52
N SER A 181 14.00 -15.97 1.65
CA SER A 181 14.72 -16.83 0.70
C SER A 181 14.14 -16.73 -0.71
N SER A 182 12.81 -16.67 -0.86
CA SER A 182 12.18 -16.48 -2.17
C SER A 182 12.52 -15.12 -2.78
N ARG A 183 12.54 -14.03 -1.99
CA ARG A 183 12.96 -12.70 -2.45
C ARG A 183 14.40 -12.68 -2.94
N GLU A 184 15.29 -13.35 -2.20
CA GLU A 184 16.70 -13.45 -2.55
C GLU A 184 16.88 -14.28 -3.83
N ASN A 185 16.17 -15.40 -3.95
CA ASN A 185 16.16 -16.20 -5.17
C ASN A 185 15.67 -15.40 -6.37
N THR A 186 14.58 -14.63 -6.24
CA THR A 186 14.12 -13.74 -7.33
C THR A 186 15.17 -12.68 -7.66
N ARG A 187 15.80 -12.08 -6.65
CA ARG A 187 16.85 -11.06 -6.86
C ARG A 187 18.07 -11.63 -7.59
N ASN A 188 18.47 -12.86 -7.29
CA ASN A 188 19.63 -13.53 -7.88
C ASN A 188 19.31 -14.12 -9.26
N THR A 189 18.09 -14.64 -9.47
CA THR A 189 17.63 -15.18 -10.77
C THR A 189 17.46 -14.08 -11.81
N LEU A 190 17.12 -12.85 -11.39
CA LEU A 190 17.10 -11.66 -12.24
C LEU A 190 18.45 -11.33 -12.91
N LEU A 191 19.53 -12.02 -12.54
CA LEU A 191 20.83 -11.90 -13.18
C LEU A 191 21.07 -12.92 -14.31
N PHE A 192 20.22 -13.95 -14.50
CA PHE A 192 20.55 -15.08 -15.38
C PHE A 192 19.42 -15.67 -16.26
N SER A 193 18.17 -15.23 -16.19
CA SER A 193 17.11 -15.88 -16.99
C SER A 193 16.91 -15.24 -18.38
N SER A 194 17.33 -15.96 -19.42
CA SER A 194 17.16 -15.65 -20.85
C SER A 194 15.72 -15.86 -21.38
N ASN A 195 14.82 -16.39 -20.54
CA ASN A 195 13.44 -16.74 -20.87
C ASN A 195 12.40 -15.86 -20.15
N SER A 196 12.61 -14.55 -20.15
CA SER A 196 11.60 -13.58 -19.72
C SER A 196 10.63 -13.25 -20.86
N PRO A 197 9.31 -13.09 -20.61
CA PRO A 197 8.31 -12.79 -21.64
C PRO A 197 8.60 -11.49 -22.40
N PRO A 198 8.13 -11.35 -23.66
CA PRO A 198 8.56 -10.31 -24.61
C PRO A 198 8.18 -8.85 -24.26
N ASN A 199 7.47 -8.62 -23.13
CA ASN A 199 6.87 -7.34 -22.79
C ASN A 199 7.47 -6.81 -21.48
N MET A 200 8.79 -6.57 -21.47
CA MET A 200 9.49 -6.15 -20.26
C MET A 200 9.40 -4.65 -20.04
N MET A 201 8.71 -4.29 -18.96
CA MET A 201 8.56 -2.92 -18.47
C MET A 201 9.76 -2.48 -17.61
N LEU A 202 10.72 -1.75 -18.17
CA LEU A 202 11.84 -1.18 -17.42
C LEU A 202 11.46 0.20 -16.87
N SER A 203 11.50 0.39 -15.55
CA SER A 203 11.36 1.73 -14.96
C SER A 203 12.72 2.29 -14.54
N LEU A 204 13.03 3.48 -15.04
CA LEU A 204 14.26 4.21 -14.76
C LEU A 204 13.94 5.48 -14.00
N LEU A 205 14.55 5.65 -12.84
CA LEU A 205 14.52 6.91 -12.10
C LEU A 205 15.77 7.72 -12.46
N PHE A 206 15.62 8.94 -12.94
CA PHE A 206 16.74 9.83 -13.29
C PHE A 206 17.14 10.78 -12.15
N LYS A 207 18.42 11.18 -12.12
CA LYS A 207 18.90 12.25 -11.20
C LYS A 207 18.43 13.62 -11.72
N PRO A 208 17.97 14.53 -10.84
CA PRO A 208 17.79 15.92 -11.24
C PRO A 208 19.16 16.63 -11.37
N PRO A 209 19.29 17.64 -12.26
CA PRO A 209 18.33 18.07 -13.27
C PRO A 209 18.21 17.04 -14.40
N LEU A 210 16.99 16.84 -14.91
CA LEU A 210 16.73 16.01 -16.09
C LEU A 210 17.41 16.67 -17.29
N THR A 211 18.66 16.32 -17.57
CA THR A 211 19.29 16.67 -18.83
C THR A 211 18.44 16.04 -19.92
N THR A 212 17.93 16.83 -20.86
CA THR A 212 17.10 16.35 -21.98
C THR A 212 17.92 15.67 -23.07
N ALA A 213 19.25 15.84 -23.04
CA ALA A 213 20.20 15.29 -24.01
C ALA A 213 20.12 13.76 -24.28
N PRO A 214 20.03 12.86 -23.27
CA PRO A 214 19.94 11.43 -23.51
C PRO A 214 18.60 10.99 -24.11
N PHE A 215 17.51 11.70 -23.83
CA PHE A 215 16.18 11.38 -24.38
C PHE A 215 16.05 11.80 -25.84
N LYS A 216 16.62 12.94 -26.22
CA LYS A 216 16.63 13.40 -27.60
C LYS A 216 17.36 12.40 -28.53
N ARG A 217 18.49 11.85 -28.09
CA ARG A 217 19.18 10.75 -28.81
C ARG A 217 18.34 9.48 -28.97
N LEU A 218 17.46 9.18 -28.01
CA LEU A 218 16.61 7.97 -28.09
C LEU A 218 15.51 8.11 -29.14
N VAL A 219 15.00 9.33 -29.34
CA VAL A 219 13.98 9.65 -30.35
C VAL A 219 14.59 9.83 -31.74
N ASP A 220 15.83 10.33 -31.81
CA ASP A 220 16.52 10.61 -33.08
C ASP A 220 17.32 9.40 -33.62
N SER A 221 17.34 8.25 -32.92
CA SER A 221 18.05 7.05 -33.38
C SER A 221 17.21 6.35 -34.47
N PRO A 222 17.76 6.12 -35.68
CA PRO A 222 17.06 5.33 -36.70
C PRO A 222 16.85 3.90 -36.19
N ALA A 223 15.66 3.36 -36.49
CA ALA A 223 15.23 2.01 -36.15
C ALA A 223 16.10 0.93 -36.81
#